data_AF-A0A0G1U2H7-F1
#
_entry.id   AF-A0A0G1U2H7-F1
#
_cell.length_a   1.000
_cell.length_b   1.000
_cell.length_c   1.000
_cell.angle_alpha   90.00
_cell.angle_beta   90.00
_cell.angle_gamma   90.00
#
_symmetry.space_group_name_H-M   'P 1'
#
loop_
_entity.id
_entity.type
_entity.pdbx_description
1 polymer ?
#
loop_
_entity_poly.entity_id
_entity_poly.type
_entity_poly.pdbx_seq_one_letter_code
_entity_poly.pdbx_strand_id
1 'polypeptide(L)'
;MFMVGLVAPLAIEFGASKVLIEGFSETSKIEPFSGQEKWMEYFNRVLRSLNVPIQVDWKNRGEMDVVKDLLINRPSWLSHVCNCFSAPCYRIPIRESWERNAPTFPLYDSQCGSCVKCRITNLGRLLHDPAMKRVQPEDISYFLKTTAKWIPDKWETHKDMLEGSFMREYVKALKKYHHEYLSAK
;
A
#
# COMPACT_ATOMS: atom_id res chain seq x y z
N MET A 1 8.45 -9.69 12.06
CA MET A 1 8.67 -11.15 12.08
C MET A 1 7.47 -11.98 12.50
N PHE A 2 6.71 -11.57 13.52
CA PHE A 2 5.50 -12.28 13.95
C PHE A 2 4.52 -12.59 12.80
N MET A 3 4.22 -11.60 11.95
CA MET A 3 3.37 -11.78 10.76
C MET A 3 3.89 -12.87 9.81
N VAL A 4 5.22 -13.01 9.67
CA VAL A 4 5.80 -14.08 8.85
C VAL A 4 5.60 -15.44 9.47
N GLY A 5 5.73 -15.56 10.80
CA GLY A 5 5.36 -16.78 11.51
C GLY A 5 3.91 -17.20 11.29
N LEU A 6 3.00 -16.23 11.18
CA LEU A 6 1.58 -16.50 10.87
C LEU A 6 1.33 -16.93 9.42
N VAL A 7 2.04 -16.34 8.44
CA VAL A 7 1.82 -16.67 7.02
C VAL A 7 2.68 -17.83 6.52
N ALA A 8 3.71 -18.23 7.25
CA ALA A 8 4.64 -19.29 6.86
C ALA A 8 3.96 -20.63 6.56
N PRO A 9 3.05 -21.17 7.40
CA PRO A 9 2.36 -22.43 7.10
C PRO A 9 1.58 -22.36 5.78
N LEU A 10 0.81 -21.28 5.59
CA LEU A 10 0.05 -21.06 4.37
C LEU A 10 0.98 -20.94 3.15
N ALA A 11 2.07 -20.18 3.27
CA ALA A 11 3.04 -20.03 2.19
C ALA A 11 3.63 -21.38 1.75
N ILE A 12 3.91 -22.28 2.71
CA ILE A 12 4.39 -23.64 2.43
C ILE A 12 3.34 -24.47 1.70
N GLU A 13 2.07 -24.40 2.12
CA GLU A 13 0.96 -25.08 1.43
C GLU A 13 0.84 -24.66 -0.04
N PHE A 14 1.11 -23.38 -0.33
CA PHE A 14 1.16 -22.84 -1.69
C PHE A 14 2.48 -23.12 -2.44
N GLY A 15 3.40 -23.91 -1.86
CA GLY A 15 4.67 -24.27 -2.47
C GLY A 15 5.70 -23.15 -2.49
N ALA A 16 5.54 -22.12 -1.66
CA ALA A 16 6.49 -21.01 -1.60
C ALA A 16 7.80 -21.45 -0.92
N SER A 17 8.93 -21.17 -1.56
CA SER A 17 10.27 -21.32 -0.98
C SER A 17 10.78 -20.02 -0.32
N LYS A 18 10.05 -18.91 -0.51
CA LYS A 18 10.47 -17.58 -0.08
C LYS A 18 9.27 -16.71 0.29
N VAL A 19 9.38 -15.99 1.40
CA VAL A 19 8.43 -14.96 1.84
C VAL A 19 9.14 -13.61 1.83
N LEU A 20 8.58 -12.65 1.08
CA LEU A 20 9.09 -11.28 1.03
C LEU A 20 8.32 -10.40 2.03
N ILE A 21 9.05 -9.71 2.90
CA ILE A 21 8.48 -8.65 3.74
C ILE A 21 8.74 -7.30 3.09
N GLU A 22 7.68 -6.54 2.89
CA GLU A 22 7.72 -5.17 2.36
C GLU A 22 7.06 -4.23 3.36
N GLY A 23 7.78 -3.20 3.78
CA GLY A 23 7.33 -2.26 4.81
C GLY A 23 8.46 -1.83 5.73
N PHE A 24 8.26 -0.68 6.38
CA PHE A 24 9.24 0.11 7.14
C PHE A 24 10.30 -0.72 7.86
N SER A 25 11.54 -0.64 7.35
CA SER A 25 12.75 -0.95 8.10
C SER A 25 13.16 0.14 9.09
N GLU A 26 12.24 1.05 9.43
CA GLU A 26 12.45 2.06 10.47
C GLU A 26 11.87 1.63 11.82
N THR A 27 11.52 0.36 11.99
CA THR A 27 11.43 -0.20 13.34
C THR A 27 12.80 -0.06 14.01
N SER A 28 12.77 0.46 15.24
CA SER A 28 13.91 0.69 16.13
C SER A 28 15.11 -0.24 15.88
N LYS A 29 16.31 0.35 15.74
CA LYS A 29 17.58 -0.37 15.54
C LYS A 29 17.89 -1.39 16.67
N ILE A 30 17.23 -1.23 17.81
CA ILE A 30 17.48 -2.01 19.03
C ILE A 30 16.35 -2.99 19.36
N GLU A 31 15.15 -2.82 18.80
CA GLU A 31 14.02 -3.70 19.13
C GLU A 31 14.21 -5.11 18.53
N PRO A 32 14.05 -6.18 19.32
CA PRO A 32 14.00 -7.55 18.82
C PRO A 32 12.88 -7.75 17.80
N PHE A 33 13.09 -8.64 16.83
CA PHE A 33 12.10 -9.00 15.79
C PHE A 33 11.63 -7.85 14.88
N SER A 34 12.37 -6.74 14.91
CA SER A 34 12.18 -5.59 14.05
C SER A 34 12.62 -5.89 12.61
N GLY A 35 12.28 -5.01 11.68
CA GLY A 35 12.62 -5.08 10.25
C GLY A 35 14.11 -4.98 9.91
N GLN A 36 15.01 -5.09 10.90
CA GLN A 36 16.45 -4.93 10.72
C GLN A 36 17.10 -6.24 10.23
N GLU A 37 18.11 -6.10 9.37
CA GLU A 37 18.84 -7.21 8.74
C GLU A 37 19.31 -8.27 9.75
N LYS A 38 19.93 -7.86 10.86
CA LYS A 38 20.40 -8.77 11.92
C LYS A 38 19.31 -9.69 12.48
N TRP A 39 18.06 -9.20 12.58
CA TRP A 39 16.94 -9.97 13.09
C TRP A 39 16.34 -10.88 12.02
N MET A 40 16.44 -10.48 10.75
CA MET A 40 16.09 -11.35 9.61
C MET A 40 17.04 -12.53 9.51
N GLU A 41 18.35 -12.29 9.63
CA GLU A 41 19.36 -13.34 9.66
C GLU A 41 19.15 -14.30 10.83
N TYR A 42 18.86 -13.76 12.02
CA TYR A 42 18.51 -14.55 13.18
C TYR A 42 17.28 -15.43 12.92
N PHE A 43 16.19 -14.84 12.39
CA PHE A 43 14.97 -15.59 12.12
C PHE A 43 15.15 -16.67 11.05
N ASN A 44 15.86 -16.38 9.96
CA ASN A 44 16.20 -17.39 8.95
C ASN A 44 17.08 -18.52 9.50
N ARG A 45 17.92 -18.25 10.51
CA ARG A 45 18.63 -19.31 11.24
C ARG A 45 17.65 -20.17 12.04
N VAL A 46 16.68 -19.55 12.73
CA VAL A 46 15.65 -20.28 13.49
C VAL A 46 14.81 -21.16 12.56
N LEU A 47 14.31 -20.62 11.44
CA LEU A 47 13.53 -21.40 10.47
C LEU A 47 14.31 -22.62 9.94
N ARG A 48 15.59 -22.43 9.61
CA ARG A 48 16.47 -23.53 9.19
C ARG A 48 16.65 -24.58 10.29
N SER A 49 16.85 -24.17 11.54
CA SER A 49 16.97 -25.12 12.66
C SER A 49 15.69 -25.92 12.92
N LEU A 50 14.54 -25.37 12.53
CA LEU A 50 13.23 -26.00 12.64
C LEU A 50 12.83 -26.80 11.37
N ASN A 51 13.74 -26.93 10.39
CA ASN A 51 13.46 -27.55 9.08
C ASN A 51 12.27 -26.92 8.34
N VAL A 52 12.01 -25.63 8.55
CA VAL A 52 10.97 -24.91 7.80
C VAL A 52 11.56 -24.49 6.45
N PRO A 53 11.02 -24.97 5.30
CA PRO A 53 11.65 -24.84 3.99
C PRO A 53 11.37 -23.49 3.31
N ILE A 54 11.35 -22.40 4.09
CA ILE A 54 11.12 -21.04 3.56
C ILE A 54 12.26 -20.12 3.98
N GLN A 55 12.66 -19.24 3.07
CA GLN A 55 13.53 -18.12 3.36
C GLN A 55 12.70 -16.85 3.49
N VAL A 56 12.98 -16.06 4.52
CA VAL A 56 12.44 -14.72 4.67
C VAL A 56 13.43 -13.72 4.10
N ASP A 57 12.97 -12.90 3.18
CA ASP A 57 13.77 -11.84 2.59
C ASP A 57 13.03 -10.51 2.71
N TRP A 58 13.76 -9.42 2.62
CA TRP A 58 13.24 -8.09 2.87
C TRP A 58 13.63 -7.14 1.76
N LYS A 59 12.71 -6.24 1.42
CA LYS A 59 12.98 -5.15 0.49
C LYS A 59 12.37 -3.87 1.03
N ASN A 60 13.21 -2.86 1.30
CA ASN A 60 12.67 -1.51 1.51
C ASN A 60 12.15 -1.02 0.16
N ARG A 61 10.83 -0.96 0.02
CA ARG A 61 10.19 -0.36 -1.13
C ARG A 61 9.30 0.76 -0.67
N GLY A 62 9.36 1.89 -1.36
CA GLY A 62 8.30 2.89 -1.24
C GLY A 62 6.99 2.25 -1.63
N GLU A 63 5.90 2.60 -0.96
CA GLU A 63 4.59 1.97 -1.20
C GLU A 63 4.14 2.09 -2.67
N MET A 64 4.50 3.20 -3.35
CA MET A 64 4.21 3.38 -4.78
C MET A 64 5.09 2.50 -5.68
N ASP A 65 6.32 2.19 -5.27
CA ASP A 65 7.20 1.28 -6.02
C ASP A 65 6.66 -0.15 -5.97
N VAL A 66 5.98 -0.53 -4.88
CA VAL A 66 5.25 -1.81 -4.81
C VAL A 66 4.10 -1.83 -5.80
N VAL A 67 3.30 -0.76 -5.85
CA VAL A 67 2.22 -0.63 -6.83
C VAL A 67 2.76 -0.64 -8.26
N LYS A 68 3.87 0.07 -8.53
CA LYS A 68 4.57 0.07 -9.82
C LYS A 68 5.03 -1.32 -10.22
N ASP A 69 5.65 -2.06 -9.29
CA ASP A 69 6.13 -3.42 -9.54
C ASP A 69 4.98 -4.38 -9.86
N LEU A 70 3.87 -4.27 -9.13
CA LEU A 70 2.66 -5.04 -9.40
C LEU A 70 2.08 -4.70 -10.77
N LEU A 71 2.01 -3.42 -11.14
CA LEU A 71 1.56 -2.99 -12.47
C LEU A 71 2.41 -3.59 -13.60
N ILE A 72 3.72 -3.72 -13.40
CA ILE A 72 4.65 -4.25 -14.41
C ILE A 72 4.61 -5.78 -14.45
N ASN A 73 4.69 -6.44 -13.30
CA ASN A 73 4.99 -7.86 -13.21
C ASN A 73 3.77 -8.74 -12.96
N ARG A 74 2.74 -8.22 -12.28
CA ARG A 74 1.54 -8.97 -11.84
C ARG A 74 0.29 -8.08 -11.80
N PRO A 75 -0.14 -7.45 -12.91
CA PRO A 75 -1.23 -6.47 -12.89
C PRO A 75 -2.56 -7.07 -12.41
N SER A 76 -2.80 -8.37 -12.64
CA SER A 76 -3.98 -9.08 -12.14
C SER A 76 -4.06 -9.12 -10.61
N TRP A 77 -2.95 -8.91 -9.88
CA TRP A 77 -2.93 -8.94 -8.43
C TRP A 77 -3.43 -7.64 -7.80
N LEU A 78 -3.50 -6.53 -8.55
CA LEU A 78 -3.89 -5.22 -8.01
C LEU A 78 -5.28 -5.21 -7.37
N SER A 79 -6.22 -5.99 -7.89
CA SER A 79 -7.56 -6.16 -7.30
C SER A 79 -7.53 -6.82 -5.92
N HIS A 80 -6.46 -7.55 -5.59
CA HIS A 80 -6.29 -8.28 -4.33
C HIS A 80 -5.46 -7.53 -3.29
N VAL A 81 -4.71 -6.48 -3.70
CA VAL A 81 -3.88 -5.66 -2.81
C VAL A 81 -4.70 -4.95 -1.72
N CYS A 82 -6.01 -4.83 -1.90
CA CYS A 82 -6.91 -4.09 -1.01
C CYS A 82 -8.22 -4.84 -0.80
N ASN A 83 -8.22 -5.98 -0.12
CA ASN A 83 -9.46 -6.67 0.22
C ASN A 83 -10.16 -5.99 1.41
N CYS A 84 -10.96 -4.95 1.15
CA CYS A 84 -11.96 -4.52 2.12
C CYS A 84 -13.24 -5.38 2.06
N PHE A 85 -13.38 -6.27 1.07
CA PHE A 85 -14.59 -7.10 0.84
C PHE A 85 -15.07 -7.94 2.02
N SER A 86 -14.14 -8.43 2.85
CA SER A 86 -14.44 -9.23 4.04
C SER A 86 -14.23 -8.46 5.34
N ALA A 87 -13.90 -7.17 5.27
CA ALA A 87 -13.64 -6.36 6.45
C ALA A 87 -14.94 -5.69 6.92
N PRO A 88 -15.25 -5.68 8.24
CA PRO A 88 -16.27 -4.80 8.83
C PRO A 88 -16.10 -3.31 8.46
N CYS A 89 -14.94 -2.97 7.90
CA CYS A 89 -14.52 -1.65 7.49
C CYS A 89 -14.89 -1.30 6.03
N TYR A 90 -15.58 -2.16 5.27
CA TYR A 90 -16.10 -1.79 3.94
C TYR A 90 -17.19 -0.73 4.09
N ARG A 91 -16.98 0.42 3.47
CA ARG A 91 -17.90 1.57 3.59
C ARG A 91 -18.64 1.78 2.28
N ILE A 92 -19.76 1.06 2.11
CA ILE A 92 -20.64 1.17 0.93
C ILE A 92 -20.99 2.63 0.61
N PRO A 93 -21.41 3.49 1.58
CA PRO A 93 -21.77 4.86 1.26
C PRO A 93 -20.61 5.69 0.69
N ILE A 94 -19.37 5.36 1.07
CA ILE A 94 -18.17 6.01 0.52
C ILE A 94 -17.95 5.53 -0.91
N ARG A 95 -18.08 4.22 -1.17
CA ARG A 95 -17.97 3.66 -2.52
C ARG A 95 -18.94 4.34 -3.48
N GLU A 96 -20.21 4.43 -3.10
CA GLU A 96 -21.24 5.10 -3.90
C GLU A 96 -20.92 6.59 -4.11
N SER A 97 -20.31 7.25 -3.11
CA SER A 97 -19.87 8.64 -3.26
C SER A 97 -18.79 8.80 -4.33
N TRP A 98 -17.86 7.84 -4.46
CA TRP A 98 -16.86 7.86 -5.53
C TRP A 98 -17.49 7.63 -6.89
N GLU A 99 -18.41 6.67 -7.00
CA GLU A 99 -19.12 6.39 -8.26
C GLU A 99 -19.94 7.60 -8.73
N ARG A 100 -20.52 8.38 -7.80
CA ARG A 100 -21.25 9.60 -8.15
C ARG A 100 -20.35 10.79 -8.52
N ASN A 101 -19.25 11.00 -7.79
CA ASN A 101 -18.47 12.24 -7.89
C ASN A 101 -17.19 12.11 -8.73
N ALA A 102 -16.72 10.89 -8.99
CA ALA A 102 -15.54 10.61 -9.78
C ALA A 102 -15.71 9.31 -10.60
N PRO A 103 -16.73 9.23 -11.49
CA PRO A 103 -17.17 7.99 -12.12
C PRO A 103 -16.13 7.34 -13.03
N THR A 104 -15.19 8.11 -13.58
CA THR A 104 -14.11 7.59 -14.43
C THR A 104 -12.87 7.20 -13.64
N PHE A 105 -12.83 7.48 -12.32
CA PHE A 105 -11.74 7.06 -11.46
C PHE A 105 -11.89 5.58 -11.10
N PRO A 106 -11.03 4.69 -11.61
CA PRO A 106 -11.24 3.25 -11.47
C PRO A 106 -10.97 2.83 -10.03
N LEU A 107 -12.00 2.39 -9.32
CA LEU A 107 -11.85 1.69 -8.04
C LEU A 107 -12.16 0.21 -8.25
N TYR A 108 -11.27 -0.68 -7.82
CA TYR A 108 -11.55 -2.11 -7.82
C TYR A 108 -12.73 -2.42 -6.90
N ASP A 109 -13.49 -3.48 -7.18
CA ASP A 109 -14.67 -3.87 -6.39
C ASP A 109 -14.32 -4.04 -4.90
N SER A 110 -13.08 -4.44 -4.62
CA SER A 110 -12.54 -4.62 -3.28
C SER A 110 -12.25 -3.32 -2.51
N GLN A 111 -12.41 -2.15 -3.15
CA GLN A 111 -12.00 -0.86 -2.61
C GLN A 111 -13.18 0.06 -2.31
N CYS A 112 -13.24 0.55 -1.08
CA CYS A 112 -14.13 1.65 -0.69
C CYS A 112 -13.58 3.05 -1.03
N GLY A 113 -12.30 3.15 -1.40
CA GLY A 113 -11.68 4.39 -1.89
C GLY A 113 -11.19 5.39 -0.82
N SER A 114 -11.40 5.15 0.48
CA SER A 114 -11.13 6.16 1.53
C SER A 114 -10.11 5.76 2.61
N CYS A 115 -9.77 4.47 2.75
CA CYS A 115 -8.73 4.07 3.69
C CYS A 115 -7.33 4.43 3.16
N VAL A 116 -6.34 4.48 4.06
CA VAL A 116 -4.94 4.78 3.72
C VAL A 116 -4.41 3.86 2.61
N LYS A 117 -4.74 2.57 2.65
CA LYS A 117 -4.34 1.57 1.65
C LYS A 117 -4.97 1.80 0.27
N CYS A 118 -6.26 2.16 0.23
CA CYS A 118 -6.93 2.53 -1.02
C CYS A 118 -6.29 3.77 -1.64
N ARG A 119 -5.97 4.79 -0.81
CA ARG A 119 -5.30 6.00 -1.27
C ARG A 119 -3.88 5.74 -1.75
N ILE A 120 -3.12 4.90 -1.04
CA ILE A 120 -1.80 4.44 -1.47
C ILE A 120 -1.88 3.79 -2.86
N THR A 121 -2.79 2.82 -3.02
CA THR A 121 -2.93 2.08 -4.28
C THR A 121 -3.29 3.02 -5.43
N ASN A 122 -4.27 3.89 -5.22
CA ASN A 122 -4.75 4.81 -6.25
C ASN A 122 -3.75 5.93 -6.56
N LEU A 123 -2.98 6.39 -5.58
CA LEU A 123 -1.86 7.30 -5.79
C LEU A 123 -0.76 6.64 -6.63
N GLY A 124 -0.43 5.39 -6.34
CA GLY A 124 0.56 4.63 -7.11
C GLY A 124 0.12 4.41 -8.55
N ARG A 125 -1.18 4.15 -8.76
CA ARG A 125 -1.78 4.08 -10.09
C ARG A 125 -1.72 5.44 -10.80
N LEU A 126 -2.10 6.53 -10.13
CA LEU A 126 -1.99 7.88 -10.72
C LEU A 126 -0.57 8.20 -11.17
N LEU A 127 0.45 7.70 -10.47
CA LEU A 127 1.85 7.92 -10.81
C LEU A 127 2.34 6.99 -11.93
N HIS A 128 1.93 5.72 -11.93
CA HIS A 128 2.59 4.65 -12.70
C HIS A 128 1.70 3.84 -13.65
N ASP A 129 0.37 3.82 -13.45
CA ASP A 129 -0.56 3.01 -14.24
C ASP A 129 -0.93 3.74 -15.56
N PRO A 130 -0.58 3.18 -16.74
CA PRO A 130 -0.94 3.78 -18.03
C PRO A 130 -2.45 3.93 -18.24
N ALA A 131 -3.27 3.11 -17.57
CA ALA A 131 -4.73 3.20 -17.66
C ALA A 131 -5.27 4.51 -17.11
N MET A 132 -4.53 5.18 -16.22
CA MET A 132 -4.95 6.47 -15.65
C MET A 132 -5.01 7.60 -16.67
N LYS A 133 -4.45 7.41 -17.88
CA LYS A 133 -4.64 8.32 -19.02
C LYS A 133 -6.10 8.43 -19.49
N ARG A 134 -6.95 7.45 -19.14
CA ARG A 134 -8.37 7.42 -19.51
C ARG A 134 -9.28 8.10 -18.47
N VAL A 135 -8.73 8.47 -17.32
CA VAL A 135 -9.47 9.11 -16.23
C VAL A 135 -9.60 10.60 -16.54
N GLN A 136 -10.79 11.14 -16.34
CA GLN A 136 -11.05 12.55 -16.58
C GLN A 136 -10.29 13.42 -15.56
N PRO A 137 -9.73 14.58 -15.99
CA PRO A 137 -9.00 15.48 -15.10
C PRO A 137 -9.79 15.90 -13.85
N GLU A 138 -11.11 16.06 -13.97
CA GLU A 138 -12.01 16.44 -12.88
C GLU A 138 -12.04 15.37 -11.78
N ASP A 139 -12.04 14.10 -12.17
CA ASP A 139 -12.06 12.96 -11.27
C ASP A 139 -10.72 12.76 -10.57
N ILE A 140 -9.61 13.02 -11.28
CA ILE A 140 -8.27 13.09 -10.67
C ILE A 140 -8.21 14.23 -9.66
N SER A 141 -8.75 15.41 -10.02
CA SER A 141 -8.82 16.57 -9.14
C SER A 141 -9.65 16.26 -7.89
N TYR A 142 -10.77 15.58 -8.05
CA TYR A 142 -11.61 15.11 -6.96
C TYR A 142 -10.82 14.18 -6.03
N PHE A 143 -10.10 13.20 -6.57
CA PHE A 143 -9.26 12.32 -5.75
C PHE A 143 -8.20 13.08 -4.94
N LEU A 144 -7.45 13.98 -5.58
CA LEU A 144 -6.39 14.75 -4.93
C LEU A 144 -6.95 15.70 -3.86
N LYS A 145 -8.00 16.47 -4.16
CA LYS A 145 -8.67 17.34 -3.17
C LYS A 145 -9.22 16.56 -1.98
N THR A 146 -9.82 15.40 -2.24
CA THR A 146 -10.38 14.55 -1.17
C THR A 146 -9.27 13.87 -0.37
N THR A 147 -8.09 13.67 -0.96
CA THR A 147 -6.89 13.20 -0.25
C THR A 147 -6.31 14.31 0.62
N ALA A 148 -6.19 15.54 0.12
CA ALA A 148 -5.74 16.70 0.88
C ALA A 148 -6.56 16.90 2.16
N LYS A 149 -7.89 16.82 2.07
CA LYS A 149 -8.79 16.96 3.22
C LYS A 149 -8.66 15.81 4.22
N TRP A 150 -8.39 14.61 3.73
CA TRP A 150 -8.34 13.40 4.54
C TRP A 150 -7.02 13.25 5.32
N ILE A 151 -5.91 13.80 4.82
CA ILE A 151 -4.60 13.68 5.47
C ILE A 151 -4.61 14.24 6.91
N PRO A 152 -5.07 15.48 7.17
CA PRO A 152 -5.14 16.02 8.53
C PRO A 152 -6.01 15.17 9.46
N ASP A 153 -7.17 14.72 8.98
CA ASP A 153 -8.12 13.90 9.76
C ASP A 153 -7.54 12.55 10.19
N LYS A 154 -6.53 12.04 9.46
CA LYS A 154 -5.87 10.76 9.72
C LYS A 154 -4.48 10.88 10.30
N TRP A 155 -3.91 12.07 10.37
CA TRP A 155 -2.57 12.29 10.85
C TRP A 155 -2.34 11.67 12.23
N GLU A 156 -3.21 11.94 13.20
CA GLU A 156 -3.08 11.43 14.58
C GLU A 156 -3.17 9.89 14.69
N THR A 157 -3.82 9.23 13.75
CA THR A 157 -4.12 7.78 13.85
C THR A 157 -3.31 6.93 12.88
N HIS A 158 -2.72 7.53 11.85
CA HIS A 158 -2.04 6.84 10.75
C HIS A 158 -0.71 7.54 10.38
N LYS A 159 -0.12 8.29 11.33
CA LYS A 159 1.08 9.10 11.10
C LYS A 159 2.21 8.31 10.47
N ASP A 160 2.44 7.10 10.96
CA ASP A 160 3.46 6.16 10.49
C ASP A 160 3.33 5.86 8.98
N MET A 161 2.11 5.62 8.51
CA MET A 161 1.84 5.36 7.09
C MET A 161 1.87 6.64 6.24
N LEU A 162 1.57 7.81 6.83
CA LEU A 162 1.50 9.08 6.10
C LEU A 162 2.88 9.75 5.98
N GLU A 163 3.65 9.82 7.07
CA GLU A 163 4.92 10.54 7.18
C GLU A 163 6.02 9.97 6.26
N GLY A 164 5.86 8.73 5.80
CA GLY A 164 6.81 8.05 4.92
C GLY A 164 6.69 8.37 3.43
N SER A 165 6.71 7.33 2.59
CA SER A 165 6.64 7.49 1.14
C SER A 165 5.36 8.18 0.69
N PHE A 166 4.24 7.96 1.39
CA PHE A 166 2.95 8.49 1.00
C PHE A 166 2.95 10.00 0.73
N MET A 167 3.39 10.83 1.68
CA MET A 167 3.36 12.30 1.51
C MET A 167 4.29 12.79 0.38
N ARG A 168 5.47 12.18 0.23
CA ARG A 168 6.40 12.54 -0.86
C ARG A 168 5.79 12.25 -2.23
N GLU A 169 5.18 11.08 -2.36
CA GLU A 169 4.54 10.63 -3.60
C GLU A 169 3.23 11.39 -3.87
N TYR A 170 2.53 11.80 -2.82
CA TYR A 170 1.37 12.66 -2.92
C TYR A 170 1.74 14.02 -3.51
N VAL A 171 2.82 14.65 -3.02
CA VAL A 171 3.35 15.90 -3.59
C VAL A 171 3.78 15.71 -5.06
N LYS A 172 4.37 14.57 -5.43
CA LYS A 172 4.69 14.26 -6.83
C LYS A 172 3.43 14.18 -7.69
N ALA A 173 2.35 13.57 -7.20
CA ALA A 173 1.08 13.52 -7.92
C ALA A 173 0.46 14.91 -8.05
N LEU A 174 0.51 15.75 -7.01
CA LEU A 174 0.07 17.13 -7.10
C LEU A 174 0.79 17.89 -8.21
N LYS A 175 2.12 17.76 -8.32
CA LYS A 175 2.91 18.36 -9.42
C LYS A 175 2.53 17.80 -10.78
N LYS A 176 2.39 16.47 -10.89
CA LYS A 176 2.04 15.79 -12.15
C LYS A 176 0.70 16.27 -12.72
N TYR A 177 -0.24 16.63 -11.85
CA TYR A 177 -1.61 17.02 -12.23
C TYR A 177 -1.92 18.49 -11.92
N HIS A 178 -0.91 19.35 -11.74
CA HIS A 178 -1.06 20.81 -11.57
C HIS A 178 -1.96 21.23 -10.37
N HIS A 179 -1.80 20.54 -9.24
CA HIS A 179 -2.51 20.77 -7.99
C HIS A 179 -1.60 21.12 -6.81
N GLU A 180 -0.44 21.72 -7.06
CA GLU A 180 0.58 22.05 -6.05
C GLU A 180 0.05 22.95 -4.93
N TYR A 181 -0.97 23.76 -5.20
CA TYR A 181 -1.65 24.58 -4.18
C TYR A 181 -2.27 23.75 -3.04
N LEU A 182 -2.45 22.44 -3.22
CA LEU A 182 -2.93 21.51 -2.19
C LEU A 182 -1.82 20.98 -1.28
N SER A 183 -0.53 21.22 -1.57
CA SER A 183 0.58 20.75 -0.72
C SER A 183 0.80 21.64 0.50
N ALA A 184 0.10 22.77 0.60
CA ALA A 184 0.24 23.74 1.67
C ALA A 184 -0.90 23.58 2.70
N LYS A 185 -0.59 22.94 3.82
CA LYS A 185 -1.11 23.20 5.18
C LYS A 185 -0.39 22.31 6.19
#